data_AF-A0A0B5D982-F1
#
_entry.id   AF-A0A0B5D982-F1
#
_cell.length_a   1.000
_cell.length_b   1.000
_cell.length_c   1.000
_cell.angle_alpha   90.00
_cell.angle_beta   90.00
_cell.angle_gamma   90.00
#
_symmetry.space_group_name_H-M   'P 1'
#
loop_
_entity.id
_entity.type
_entity.pdbx_description
1 polymer ?
#
loop_
_entity_poly.entity_id
_entity_poly.type
_entity_poly.pdbx_seq_one_letter_code
_entity_poly.pdbx_strand_id
1 'polypeptide(L)'
;MTVKKTTVALALTVPLMFVAACGGGETAESTATGVPTAHTVTSTRTTETTTSTTSSEEETTSEEPTSEEPTEEPEPVEDPLSAPILEELYEEPEPVAAGHAASEADRAEIERLVRGIYEVETFHQFLLYVPENTCNEAVPQSMDLAGIPDQPLHQWDVYAAAQPHIASVEDIRVEGNHASAVVTAVSAGQSETRTQRYLHEDGRWKFCN
;
A
#
# COMPACT_ATOMS: atom_id res chain seq x y z
N MET A 1 28.29 14.69 -54.68
CA MET A 1 29.22 15.68 -54.08
C MET A 1 28.81 15.83 -52.62
N THR A 2 29.50 15.17 -51.69
CA THR A 2 30.65 15.66 -50.88
C THR A 2 30.18 16.30 -49.55
N VAL A 3 30.83 15.87 -48.46
CA VAL A 3 30.37 15.99 -47.05
C VAL A 3 30.82 17.29 -46.38
N LYS A 4 30.10 17.74 -45.34
CA LYS A 4 30.73 18.30 -44.12
C LYS A 4 29.83 18.16 -42.87
N LYS A 5 30.21 17.23 -41.97
CA LYS A 5 29.85 17.27 -40.55
C LYS A 5 30.72 18.33 -39.86
N THR A 6 30.18 19.00 -38.84
CA THR A 6 30.97 19.73 -37.83
C THR A 6 30.38 19.49 -36.46
N THR A 7 31.14 18.82 -35.60
CA THR A 7 30.95 18.75 -34.15
C THR A 7 31.88 19.75 -33.48
N VAL A 8 31.41 20.44 -32.44
CA VAL A 8 32.27 21.18 -31.51
C VAL A 8 31.86 20.78 -30.10
N ALA A 9 32.78 20.16 -29.37
CA ALA A 9 32.67 19.95 -27.93
C ALA A 9 33.38 21.10 -27.22
N LEU A 10 32.78 21.60 -26.14
CA LEU A 10 33.44 22.52 -25.20
C LEU A 10 33.48 21.85 -23.84
N ALA A 11 34.64 21.83 -23.18
CA ALA A 11 34.88 21.06 -21.97
C ALA A 11 35.58 21.92 -20.90
N LEU A 12 35.15 21.72 -19.63
CA LEU A 12 35.70 22.27 -18.37
C LEU A 12 35.72 23.82 -18.26
N THR A 13 35.35 24.42 -17.12
CA THR A 13 36.02 24.24 -15.81
C THR A 13 35.09 24.52 -14.61
N VAL A 14 35.41 23.88 -13.48
CA VAL A 14 34.81 24.10 -12.14
C VAL A 14 35.85 24.78 -11.25
N PRO A 15 35.43 25.67 -10.33
CA PRO A 15 35.84 25.46 -8.93
C PRO A 15 34.69 25.62 -7.94
N LEU A 16 34.53 24.61 -7.07
CA LEU A 16 33.75 24.69 -5.84
C LEU A 16 34.59 25.39 -4.76
N MET A 17 33.98 26.32 -4.01
CA MET A 17 34.57 26.92 -2.81
C MET A 17 33.52 27.05 -1.69
N PHE A 18 33.75 26.35 -0.58
CA PHE A 18 33.16 26.57 0.75
C PHE A 18 34.32 27.02 1.69
N VAL A 19 34.14 27.49 2.94
CA VAL A 19 32.98 27.57 3.85
C VAL A 19 33.05 28.93 4.57
N ALA A 20 31.91 29.56 4.88
CA ALA A 20 31.87 30.60 5.93
C ALA A 20 30.52 30.65 6.66
N ALA A 21 30.29 29.69 7.56
CA ALA A 21 29.33 29.86 8.66
C ALA A 21 29.96 30.80 9.70
N CYS A 22 29.19 31.74 10.26
CA CYS A 22 29.67 32.67 11.29
C CYS A 22 28.58 32.97 12.33
N GLY A 23 28.97 32.99 13.61
CA GLY A 23 28.12 33.05 14.80
C GLY A 23 27.88 31.67 15.42
N GLY A 24 28.44 31.28 16.57
CA GLY A 24 29.33 31.96 17.55
C GLY A 24 28.78 31.84 18.99
N GLY A 25 29.56 31.87 20.07
CA GLY A 25 30.99 31.53 20.25
C GLY A 25 31.14 30.06 20.70
N GLU A 26 31.90 29.67 21.73
CA GLU A 26 32.75 30.36 22.73
C GLU A 26 33.94 29.43 23.13
N THR A 27 34.94 29.97 23.84
CA THR A 27 36.27 29.34 24.05
C THR A 27 36.35 28.37 25.24
N ALA A 28 36.99 27.20 25.06
CA ALA A 28 37.78 26.54 26.10
C ALA A 28 38.83 25.56 25.51
N GLU A 29 40.05 25.60 26.04
CA GLU A 29 41.22 24.80 25.63
C GLU A 29 41.52 23.71 26.67
N SER A 30 41.79 22.46 26.24
CA SER A 30 42.84 21.58 26.83
C SER A 30 42.90 20.16 26.22
N THR A 31 44.00 19.91 25.51
CA THR A 31 44.81 18.67 25.42
C THR A 31 44.31 17.37 26.10
N ALA A 32 44.12 16.29 25.33
CA ALA A 32 45.00 15.09 25.36
C ALA A 32 44.54 13.91 24.47
N THR A 33 45.45 13.44 23.60
CA THR A 33 45.74 12.02 23.26
C THR A 33 44.67 11.08 22.66
N GLY A 34 45.00 10.47 21.51
CA GLY A 34 44.57 9.10 21.16
C GLY A 34 43.94 8.93 19.77
N VAL A 35 44.70 8.40 18.81
CA VAL A 35 44.21 7.96 17.48
C VAL A 35 44.04 6.41 17.46
N PRO A 36 43.51 5.79 16.39
CA PRO A 36 42.25 5.05 16.42
C PRO A 36 42.43 3.52 16.49
N THR A 37 41.33 2.75 16.55
CA THR A 37 41.25 1.41 15.94
C THR A 37 39.81 1.08 15.57
N ALA A 38 39.61 0.54 14.36
CA ALA A 38 38.34 -0.03 13.91
C ALA A 38 38.35 -1.55 14.14
N HIS A 39 37.21 -2.13 14.53
CA HIS A 39 37.05 -3.58 14.63
C HIS A 39 35.77 -4.08 13.95
N THR A 40 35.95 -4.63 12.75
CA THR A 40 35.06 -5.64 12.18
C THR A 40 35.09 -6.89 13.05
N VAL A 41 33.93 -7.48 13.38
CA VAL A 41 33.86 -8.84 13.94
C VAL A 41 32.81 -9.66 13.20
N THR A 42 33.31 -10.51 12.29
CA THR A 42 32.61 -11.73 11.86
C THR A 42 32.68 -12.75 12.99
N SER A 43 31.61 -13.49 13.26
CA SER A 43 31.71 -14.73 14.03
C SER A 43 30.68 -15.76 13.58
N THR A 44 31.10 -17.01 13.46
CA THR A 44 30.28 -18.13 12.98
C THR A 44 30.33 -19.31 13.95
N ARG A 45 29.22 -20.06 13.99
CA ARG A 45 29.12 -21.48 14.35
C ARG A 45 29.38 -21.86 15.82
N THR A 46 28.42 -22.56 16.44
CA THR A 46 28.51 -24.01 16.75
C THR A 46 27.19 -24.56 17.27
N THR A 47 26.84 -25.76 16.80
CA THR A 47 25.74 -26.63 17.23
C THR A 47 26.11 -27.40 18.50
N GLU A 48 25.15 -27.66 19.41
CA GLU A 48 25.03 -28.99 20.02
C GLU A 48 23.66 -29.27 20.66
N THR A 49 23.41 -30.55 20.91
CA THR A 49 22.10 -31.20 21.11
C THR A 49 21.88 -31.58 22.57
N THR A 50 20.63 -31.52 23.08
CA THR A 50 20.21 -32.44 24.15
C THR A 50 18.73 -32.86 24.05
N THR A 51 18.49 -34.16 24.23
CA THR A 51 17.20 -34.89 24.15
C THR A 51 16.67 -35.26 25.54
N SER A 52 15.34 -35.31 25.76
CA SER A 52 14.55 -36.07 26.79
C SER A 52 13.10 -35.51 26.85
N THR A 53 12.02 -36.15 27.34
CA THR A 53 11.54 -37.55 27.56
C THR A 53 10.01 -37.46 27.76
N THR A 54 9.16 -38.19 27.03
CA THR A 54 8.59 -39.54 27.34
C THR A 54 7.50 -39.58 28.44
N SER A 55 6.37 -40.25 28.12
CA SER A 55 5.20 -40.62 28.96
C SER A 55 4.24 -39.48 29.39
N SER A 56 2.92 -39.71 29.57
CA SER A 56 2.19 -40.99 29.74
C SER A 56 0.80 -41.01 29.07
N GLU A 57 0.25 -42.21 28.90
CA GLU A 57 -1.13 -42.51 28.46
C GLU A 57 -2.20 -42.20 29.52
N GLU A 58 -3.45 -42.00 29.10
CA GLU A 58 -4.62 -42.63 29.75
C GLU A 58 -5.82 -42.74 28.76
N GLU A 59 -6.40 -43.92 28.64
CA GLU A 59 -7.74 -44.14 28.05
C GLU A 59 -8.83 -43.75 29.07
N THR A 60 -10.05 -43.43 28.63
CA THR A 60 -11.31 -44.03 29.15
C THR A 60 -12.54 -43.60 28.34
N THR A 61 -13.33 -44.62 28.01
CA THR A 61 -14.65 -44.69 27.34
C THR A 61 -15.71 -43.60 27.59
N SER A 62 -16.55 -43.32 26.58
CA SER A 62 -18.02 -43.60 26.63
C SER A 62 -18.72 -43.25 25.30
N GLU A 63 -19.61 -44.12 24.81
CA GLU A 63 -20.43 -43.93 23.59
C GLU A 63 -21.80 -43.28 23.89
N GLU A 64 -22.24 -42.37 22.99
CA GLU A 64 -23.62 -42.13 22.47
C GLU A 64 -24.85 -41.89 23.42
N PRO A 65 -26.03 -41.42 22.92
CA PRO A 65 -26.39 -40.82 21.61
C PRO A 65 -27.20 -39.49 21.65
N THR A 66 -27.32 -38.86 20.47
CA THR A 66 -28.44 -38.05 19.91
C THR A 66 -29.24 -37.02 20.74
N SER A 67 -29.34 -35.80 20.18
CA SER A 67 -30.59 -35.01 20.16
C SER A 67 -30.55 -34.03 18.98
N GLU A 68 -31.29 -34.32 17.91
CA GLU A 68 -31.57 -33.34 16.85
C GLU A 68 -32.61 -32.32 17.33
N GLU A 69 -32.34 -31.03 17.15
CA GLU A 69 -33.40 -30.02 17.03
C GLU A 69 -32.93 -28.96 16.01
N PRO A 70 -33.74 -28.60 15.00
CA PRO A 70 -33.28 -27.76 13.89
C PRO A 70 -33.16 -26.29 14.33
N THR A 71 -31.93 -25.81 14.49
CA THR A 71 -31.68 -24.36 14.56
C THR A 71 -31.93 -23.76 13.19
N GLU A 72 -32.89 -22.83 13.16
CA GLU A 72 -33.28 -22.03 11.99
C GLU A 72 -32.05 -21.36 11.36
N GLU A 73 -31.80 -21.62 10.08
CA GLU A 73 -30.69 -21.02 9.34
C GLU A 73 -30.99 -19.52 9.18
N PRO A 74 -30.12 -18.61 9.69
CA PRO A 74 -30.35 -17.18 9.52
C PRO A 74 -30.22 -16.84 8.04
N GLU A 75 -31.27 -16.27 7.45
CA GLU A 75 -31.22 -15.82 6.07
C GLU A 75 -30.03 -14.88 5.86
N PRO A 76 -29.29 -15.02 4.74
CA PRO A 76 -28.13 -14.19 4.48
C PRO A 76 -28.55 -12.73 4.46
N VAL A 77 -27.96 -11.94 5.37
CA VAL A 77 -28.09 -10.49 5.34
C VAL A 77 -27.35 -10.02 4.10
N GLU A 78 -28.07 -9.83 2.99
CA GLU A 78 -27.48 -9.33 1.75
C GLU A 78 -26.86 -7.96 2.03
N ASP A 79 -25.53 -7.90 1.94
CA ASP A 79 -24.78 -6.67 2.07
C ASP A 79 -25.19 -5.72 0.92
N PRO A 80 -25.69 -4.51 1.21
CA PRO A 80 -26.13 -3.57 0.18
C PRO A 80 -24.98 -3.07 -0.73
N LEU A 81 -23.71 -3.36 -0.38
CA LEU A 81 -22.54 -3.13 -1.23
C LEU A 81 -22.21 -4.32 -2.14
N SER A 82 -22.74 -5.51 -1.84
CA SER A 82 -22.54 -6.77 -2.59
C SER A 82 -23.59 -7.01 -3.69
N ALA A 83 -24.41 -6.01 -4.03
CA ALA A 83 -25.48 -6.17 -5.00
C ALA A 83 -24.92 -6.48 -6.42
N PRO A 84 -25.36 -7.56 -7.10
CA PRO A 84 -24.80 -8.00 -8.40
C PRO A 84 -24.93 -6.97 -9.53
N ILE A 85 -25.76 -5.94 -9.33
CA ILE A 85 -25.96 -4.80 -10.23
C ILE A 85 -24.70 -3.92 -10.35
N LEU A 86 -23.82 -3.90 -9.34
CA LEU A 86 -22.54 -3.18 -9.39
C LEU A 86 -21.48 -3.94 -10.22
N GLU A 87 -21.52 -5.27 -10.18
CA GLU A 87 -20.63 -6.14 -10.94
C GLU A 87 -20.90 -6.05 -12.45
N GLU A 88 -22.17 -6.09 -12.85
CA GLU A 88 -22.61 -6.00 -14.24
C GLU A 88 -22.40 -4.61 -14.89
N LEU A 89 -22.01 -3.61 -14.09
CA LEU A 89 -21.72 -2.24 -14.54
C LEU A 89 -20.21 -1.89 -14.52
N TYR A 90 -19.34 -2.78 -14.03
CA TYR A 90 -17.91 -2.56 -14.01
C TYR A 90 -17.24 -3.18 -15.25
N GLU A 91 -16.73 -2.33 -16.14
CA GLU A 91 -15.88 -2.76 -17.26
C GLU A 91 -14.42 -2.72 -16.81
N GLU A 92 -13.80 -3.89 -16.66
CA GLU A 92 -12.38 -4.04 -16.26
C GLU A 92 -11.47 -3.39 -17.32
N PRO A 93 -10.64 -2.40 -16.97
CA PRO A 93 -9.80 -1.70 -17.92
C PRO A 93 -8.56 -2.52 -18.32
N GLU A 94 -8.11 -2.38 -19.57
CA GLU A 94 -6.86 -3.00 -20.01
C GLU A 94 -5.64 -2.37 -19.30
N PRO A 95 -4.63 -3.18 -18.90
CA PRO A 95 -3.38 -2.65 -18.33
C PRO A 95 -2.60 -1.80 -19.35
N VAL A 96 -1.65 -0.99 -18.88
CA VAL A 96 -0.81 -0.14 -19.74
C VAL A 96 0.12 -1.02 -20.58
N ALA A 97 -0.30 -1.33 -21.81
CA ALA A 97 0.30 -2.35 -22.67
C ALA A 97 1.77 -2.13 -23.05
N ALA A 98 2.27 -0.89 -23.03
CA ALA A 98 3.68 -0.54 -23.27
C ALA A 98 4.39 -0.01 -22.00
N GLY A 99 3.77 -0.16 -20.83
CA GLY A 99 4.29 0.32 -19.56
C GLY A 99 5.50 -0.46 -19.07
N HIS A 100 6.50 0.26 -18.59
CA HIS A 100 7.66 -0.29 -17.93
C HIS A 100 7.33 -0.55 -16.46
N ALA A 101 8.13 -1.35 -15.74
CA ALA A 101 7.97 -1.49 -14.30
C ALA A 101 8.09 -0.13 -13.62
N ALA A 102 7.18 0.18 -12.69
CA ALA A 102 7.16 1.43 -11.94
C ALA A 102 8.50 1.73 -11.25
N SER A 103 8.84 3.02 -11.10
CA SER A 103 9.92 3.40 -10.19
C SER A 103 9.53 3.11 -8.74
N GLU A 104 10.51 3.07 -7.83
CA GLU A 104 10.22 2.89 -6.40
C GLU A 104 9.32 4.00 -5.84
N ALA A 105 9.45 5.23 -6.34
CA ALA A 105 8.62 6.36 -5.95
C ALA A 105 7.18 6.20 -6.46
N ASP A 106 6.99 5.90 -7.74
CA ASP A 106 5.67 5.70 -8.35
C ASP A 106 4.92 4.55 -7.68
N ARG A 107 5.61 3.41 -7.47
CA ARG A 107 5.07 2.26 -6.75
C ARG A 107 4.62 2.64 -5.34
N ALA A 108 5.49 3.27 -4.56
CA ALA A 108 5.17 3.63 -3.17
C ALA A 108 4.06 4.67 -3.08
N GLU A 109 3.82 5.45 -4.14
CA GLU A 109 2.70 6.39 -4.23
C GLU A 109 1.39 5.72 -4.64
N ILE A 110 1.39 4.88 -5.68
CA ILE A 110 0.22 4.11 -6.10
C ILE A 110 -0.23 3.15 -4.99
N GLU A 111 0.71 2.47 -4.31
CA GLU A 111 0.38 1.63 -3.14
C GLU A 111 -0.32 2.42 -2.02
N ARG A 112 0.09 3.68 -1.77
CA ARG A 112 -0.52 4.54 -0.75
C ARG A 112 -1.89 5.07 -1.17
N LEU A 113 -2.04 5.45 -2.44
CA LEU A 113 -3.32 5.84 -3.04
C LEU A 113 -4.35 4.72 -2.92
N VAL A 114 -3.95 3.48 -3.25
CA VAL A 114 -4.85 2.33 -3.22
C VAL A 114 -5.19 1.90 -1.78
N ARG A 115 -4.22 1.98 -0.85
CA ARG A 115 -4.42 1.61 0.57
C ARG A 115 -5.21 2.66 1.36
N GLY A 116 -5.02 3.94 1.05
CA GLY A 116 -5.54 5.06 1.86
C GLY A 116 -7.05 5.09 2.01
N ILE A 117 -7.82 4.46 1.10
CA ILE A 117 -9.29 4.34 1.22
C ILE A 117 -9.73 3.62 2.49
N TYR A 118 -8.91 2.71 3.04
CA TYR A 118 -9.19 1.98 4.29
C TYR A 118 -8.42 2.55 5.49
N GLU A 119 -7.58 3.58 5.29
CA GLU A 119 -6.85 4.29 6.34
C GLU A 119 -7.60 5.51 6.89
N VAL A 120 -8.71 5.89 6.24
CA VAL A 120 -9.61 6.96 6.72
C VAL A 120 -10.36 6.57 8.00
N GLU A 121 -10.68 7.56 8.83
CA GLU A 121 -11.26 7.33 10.16
C GLU A 121 -12.79 7.38 10.17
N THR A 122 -13.40 8.16 9.27
CA THR A 122 -14.82 8.50 9.31
C THR A 122 -15.57 8.21 8.01
N PHE A 123 -16.90 8.07 8.12
CA PHE A 123 -17.75 7.72 6.98
C PHE A 123 -17.74 8.78 5.87
N HIS A 124 -17.68 10.08 6.19
CA HIS A 124 -17.54 11.10 5.14
C HIS A 124 -16.19 11.01 4.43
N GLN A 125 -15.09 10.78 5.16
CA GLN A 125 -13.79 10.61 4.53
C GLN A 125 -13.78 9.42 3.58
N PHE A 126 -14.43 8.31 3.93
CA PHE A 126 -14.58 7.15 3.05
C PHE A 126 -15.38 7.47 1.78
N LEU A 127 -16.54 8.13 1.92
CA LEU A 127 -17.37 8.54 0.77
C LEU A 127 -16.65 9.55 -0.15
N LEU A 128 -15.82 10.43 0.41
CA LEU A 128 -15.06 11.42 -0.34
C LEU A 128 -13.75 10.89 -0.90
N TYR A 129 -13.19 9.81 -0.35
CA TYR A 129 -11.83 9.36 -0.70
C TYR A 129 -11.67 9.14 -2.19
N VAL A 130 -12.54 8.35 -2.82
CA VAL A 130 -12.48 8.13 -4.27
C VAL A 130 -12.66 9.45 -5.04
N PRO A 131 -13.75 10.23 -4.85
CA PRO A 131 -13.89 11.56 -5.47
C PRO A 131 -12.69 12.52 -5.35
N GLU A 132 -12.05 12.61 -4.19
CA GLU A 132 -10.89 13.47 -3.96
C GLU A 132 -9.58 12.90 -4.53
N ASN A 133 -9.58 11.62 -4.92
CA ASN A 133 -8.46 10.88 -5.49
C ASN A 133 -8.69 10.41 -6.94
N THR A 134 -9.82 10.73 -7.58
CA THR A 134 -10.08 10.46 -9.00
C THR A 134 -9.55 11.60 -9.89
N CYS A 135 -9.11 11.28 -11.10
CA CYS A 135 -8.58 12.27 -12.03
C CYS A 135 -9.65 13.16 -12.68
N ASN A 136 -9.21 14.33 -13.16
CA ASN A 136 -10.06 15.40 -13.71
C ASN A 136 -10.93 14.97 -14.90
N GLU A 137 -10.52 13.95 -15.67
CA GLU A 137 -11.29 13.40 -16.79
C GLU A 137 -12.39 12.42 -16.37
N ALA A 138 -12.25 11.81 -15.18
CA ALA A 138 -13.15 10.80 -14.63
C ALA A 138 -13.95 11.33 -13.43
N VAL A 139 -13.99 12.66 -13.22
CA VAL A 139 -14.59 13.31 -12.03
C VAL A 139 -15.98 12.75 -11.73
N PRO A 140 -16.15 12.04 -10.60
CA PRO A 140 -17.46 11.56 -10.20
C PRO A 140 -18.36 12.75 -9.86
N GLN A 141 -19.67 12.55 -9.96
CA GLN A 141 -20.63 13.57 -9.53
C GLN A 141 -20.35 13.94 -8.07
N SER A 142 -20.24 15.24 -7.77
CA SER A 142 -20.00 15.70 -6.41
C SER A 142 -21.13 15.25 -5.50
N MET A 143 -20.82 14.37 -4.54
CA MET A 143 -21.80 13.88 -3.57
C MET A 143 -22.09 14.97 -2.54
N ASP A 144 -23.36 15.35 -2.40
CA ASP A 144 -23.79 16.18 -1.28
C ASP A 144 -23.95 15.31 -0.03
N LEU A 145 -23.14 15.59 0.99
CA LEU A 145 -23.17 14.88 2.27
C LEU A 145 -24.11 15.55 3.29
N ALA A 146 -24.87 16.59 2.89
CA ALA A 146 -25.82 17.25 3.75
C ALA A 146 -26.87 16.28 4.30
N GLY A 147 -26.84 16.06 5.62
CA GLY A 147 -27.75 15.14 6.33
C GLY A 147 -27.19 13.73 6.54
N ILE A 148 -26.02 13.41 5.99
CA ILE A 148 -25.27 12.21 6.36
C ILE A 148 -24.52 12.51 7.69
N PRO A 149 -24.56 11.60 8.68
CA PRO A 149 -23.83 11.78 9.94
C PRO A 149 -22.37 11.34 9.78
N ASP A 150 -21.43 12.21 10.16
CA ASP A 150 -20.01 11.86 10.16
C ASP A 150 -19.68 11.01 11.39
N GLN A 151 -19.67 9.69 11.22
CA GLN A 151 -19.37 8.74 12.30
C GLN A 151 -18.06 8.00 12.04
N PRO A 152 -17.31 7.63 13.09
CA PRO A 152 -16.10 6.84 12.93
C PRO A 152 -16.42 5.42 12.42
N LEU A 153 -15.72 4.97 11.38
CA LEU A 153 -16.00 3.68 10.71
C LEU A 153 -15.83 2.49 11.65
N HIS A 154 -14.88 2.57 12.59
CA HIS A 154 -14.62 1.53 13.58
C HIS A 154 -15.78 1.31 14.59
N GLN A 155 -16.78 2.20 14.62
CA GLN A 155 -18.00 2.07 15.44
C GLN A 155 -19.14 1.40 14.68
N TRP A 156 -18.96 1.11 13.39
CA TRP A 156 -19.95 0.42 12.57
C TRP A 156 -19.64 -1.06 12.60
N ASP A 157 -20.44 -1.85 13.33
CA ASP A 157 -20.20 -3.27 13.58
C ASP A 157 -19.93 -4.07 12.29
N VAL A 158 -20.63 -3.74 11.20
CA VAL A 158 -20.45 -4.37 9.87
C VAL A 158 -19.06 -4.08 9.30
N TYR A 159 -18.59 -2.83 9.34
CA TYR A 159 -17.25 -2.45 8.85
C TYR A 159 -16.15 -3.05 9.72
N ALA A 160 -16.33 -3.02 11.05
CA ALA A 160 -15.39 -3.58 12.01
C ALA A 160 -15.26 -5.11 11.89
N ALA A 161 -16.38 -5.82 11.62
CA ALA A 161 -16.39 -7.25 11.35
C ALA A 161 -15.82 -7.61 9.97
N ALA A 162 -16.05 -6.78 8.95
CA ALA A 162 -15.56 -7.01 7.60
C ALA A 162 -14.03 -6.84 7.46
N GLN A 163 -13.39 -6.02 8.31
CA GLN A 163 -11.95 -5.74 8.29
C GLN A 163 -11.39 -5.43 6.88
N PRO A 164 -11.98 -4.48 6.14
CA PRO A 164 -11.64 -4.27 4.74
C PRO A 164 -10.21 -3.73 4.59
N HIS A 165 -9.44 -4.29 3.66
CA HIS A 165 -8.04 -3.91 3.42
C HIS A 165 -7.56 -4.31 2.02
N ILE A 166 -6.43 -3.74 1.59
CA ILE A 166 -5.71 -4.15 0.39
C ILE A 166 -4.71 -5.26 0.76
N ALA A 167 -4.91 -6.46 0.24
CA ALA A 167 -3.97 -7.56 0.40
C ALA A 167 -2.70 -7.33 -0.43
N SER A 168 -2.84 -7.03 -1.73
CA SER A 168 -1.70 -6.79 -2.62
C SER A 168 -1.96 -5.70 -3.67
N VAL A 169 -0.87 -5.11 -4.15
CA VAL A 169 -0.82 -4.21 -5.30
C VAL A 169 0.36 -4.70 -6.14
N GLU A 170 0.08 -5.21 -7.33
CA GLU A 170 1.00 -5.99 -8.16
C GLU A 170 1.01 -5.48 -9.61
N ASP A 171 1.98 -5.96 -10.39
CA ASP A 171 2.19 -5.63 -11.81
C ASP A 171 2.09 -4.12 -12.15
N ILE A 172 2.64 -3.25 -11.30
CA ILE A 172 2.54 -1.80 -11.54
C ILE A 172 3.34 -1.40 -12.78
N ARG A 173 2.62 -1.01 -13.83
CA ARG A 173 3.15 -0.55 -15.13
C ARG A 173 2.97 0.94 -15.27
N VAL A 174 3.99 1.64 -15.76
CA VAL A 174 3.98 3.09 -15.97
C VAL A 174 4.42 3.43 -17.40
N GLU A 175 3.66 4.31 -18.06
CA GLU A 175 3.97 4.91 -19.37
C GLU A 175 3.66 6.42 -19.34
N GLY A 176 4.71 7.23 -19.22
CA GLY A 176 4.55 8.69 -19.08
C GLY A 176 3.78 9.03 -17.81
N ASN A 177 2.59 9.65 -17.97
CA ASN A 177 1.70 9.98 -16.86
C ASN A 177 0.62 8.91 -16.61
N HIS A 178 0.57 7.81 -17.36
CA HIS A 178 -0.43 6.75 -17.15
C HIS A 178 0.20 5.57 -16.41
N ALA A 179 -0.58 4.92 -15.56
CA ALA A 179 -0.20 3.66 -14.94
C ALA A 179 -1.37 2.67 -14.84
N SER A 180 -1.03 1.40 -14.64
CA SER A 180 -1.98 0.35 -14.23
C SER A 180 -1.36 -0.53 -13.14
N ALA A 181 -2.19 -1.13 -12.30
CA ALA A 181 -1.79 -2.14 -11.34
C ALA A 181 -2.90 -3.18 -11.17
N VAL A 182 -2.52 -4.41 -10.82
CA VAL A 182 -3.45 -5.44 -10.36
C VAL A 182 -3.59 -5.30 -8.85
N VAL A 183 -4.80 -5.08 -8.35
CA VAL A 183 -5.09 -4.82 -6.94
C VAL A 183 -5.96 -5.93 -6.39
N THR A 184 -5.54 -6.54 -5.29
CA THR A 184 -6.36 -7.49 -4.53
C THR A 184 -6.86 -6.83 -3.26
N ALA A 185 -8.17 -6.60 -3.16
CA ALA A 185 -8.85 -6.16 -1.96
C ALA A 185 -9.46 -7.36 -1.20
N VAL A 186 -9.62 -7.23 0.11
CA VAL A 186 -10.27 -8.22 0.97
C VAL A 186 -11.28 -7.53 1.87
N SER A 187 -12.48 -8.11 1.99
CA SER A 187 -13.55 -7.66 2.89
C SER A 187 -14.40 -8.86 3.31
N ALA A 188 -14.75 -8.96 4.59
CA ALA A 188 -15.51 -10.09 5.16
C ALA A 188 -14.93 -11.49 4.81
N GLY A 189 -13.61 -11.57 4.68
CA GLY A 189 -12.89 -12.78 4.26
C GLY A 189 -13.01 -13.13 2.78
N GLN A 190 -13.79 -12.39 1.98
CA GLN A 190 -13.82 -12.51 0.53
C GLN A 190 -12.68 -11.69 -0.08
N SER A 191 -12.04 -12.22 -1.12
CA SER A 191 -10.98 -11.55 -1.85
C SER A 191 -11.43 -11.24 -3.27
N GLU A 192 -11.23 -10.01 -3.71
CA GLU A 192 -11.49 -9.56 -5.07
C GLU A 192 -10.20 -9.04 -5.70
N THR A 193 -9.95 -9.36 -6.97
CA THR A 193 -8.78 -8.89 -7.71
C THR A 193 -9.21 -8.23 -9.01
N ARG A 194 -8.82 -6.97 -9.21
CA ARG A 194 -9.15 -6.16 -10.39
C ARG A 194 -7.93 -5.41 -10.92
N THR A 195 -7.94 -5.09 -12.21
CA THR A 195 -6.99 -4.17 -12.83
C THR A 195 -7.48 -2.74 -12.61
N GLN A 196 -6.63 -1.90 -12.04
CA GLN A 196 -6.92 -0.48 -11.83
C GLN A 196 -5.99 0.39 -12.68
N ARG A 197 -6.47 1.59 -13.00
CA ARG A 197 -5.80 2.57 -13.85
C ARG A 197 -5.58 3.87 -13.10
N TYR A 198 -4.51 4.56 -13.47
CA TYR A 198 -4.10 5.79 -12.80
C TYR A 198 -3.54 6.81 -13.79
N LEU A 199 -3.72 8.09 -13.44
CA LEU A 199 -3.10 9.23 -14.10
C LEU A 199 -2.32 10.04 -13.07
N HIS A 200 -1.11 10.44 -13.43
CA HIS A 200 -0.29 11.37 -12.66
C HIS A 200 -0.59 12.81 -13.10
N GLU A 201 -1.37 13.53 -12.29
CA GLU A 201 -1.75 14.92 -12.51
C GLU A 201 -1.73 15.71 -11.20
N ASP A 202 -1.63 17.03 -11.27
CA ASP A 202 -1.47 17.93 -10.11
C ASP A 202 -0.31 17.57 -9.16
N GLY A 203 0.67 16.80 -9.66
CA GLY A 203 1.83 16.34 -8.90
C GLY A 203 1.58 15.10 -8.03
N ARG A 204 0.52 14.33 -8.30
CA ARG A 204 0.24 13.05 -7.64
C ARG A 204 -0.43 12.03 -8.56
N TRP A 205 -0.31 10.75 -8.24
CA TRP A 205 -1.12 9.69 -8.84
C TRP A 205 -2.58 9.77 -8.34
N LYS A 206 -3.54 9.49 -9.25
CA LYS A 206 -4.99 9.48 -9.01
C LYS A 206 -5.66 8.31 -9.73
N PHE A 207 -6.80 7.82 -9.24
CA PHE A 207 -7.62 6.78 -9.88
C PHE A 207 -8.24 7.28 -11.19
N CYS A 208 -8.22 6.44 -12.23
CA CYS A 208 -8.75 6.71 -13.57
C CYS A 208 -9.28 5.44 -14.24
N ASN A 209 -9.63 5.55 -15.53
CA ASN A 209 -9.93 4.45 -16.45
C ASN A 209 -8.75 4.14 -17.41
#